data_AF-A0A7S4I8B6-F1
#
_entry.id   AF-A0A7S4I8B6-F1
#
_cell.length_a   1.000
_cell.length_b   1.000
_cell.length_c   1.000
_cell.angle_alpha   90.00
_cell.angle_beta   90.00
_cell.angle_gamma   90.00
#
_symmetry.space_group_name_H-M   'P 1'
#
loop_
_entity.id
_entity.type
_entity.pdbx_description
1 polymer ?
#
loop_
_entity_poly.entity_id
_entity_poly.type
_entity_poly.pdbx_seq_one_letter_code
_entity_poly.pdbx_strand_id
1 'polypeptide(L)'
;GFPIAAAREVLKDLEDVESDRGNKLTLPHVVGDRASRWFAFGLMWLSCGLLCMPSYRSMFSSSSSVGGVVIPWYGLGHALGTVMCVRANAAGRLQEGQKWLKKAIYALLGGMIAGLLT
;
A
#
# COMPACT_ATOMS: atom_id res chain seq x y z
N GLY A 1 10.45 6.59 -1.17
CA GLY A 1 9.00 6.46 -1.40
C GLY A 1 8.68 4.99 -1.54
N PHE A 2 7.71 4.49 -0.77
CA PHE A 2 7.29 3.09 -0.84
C PHE A 2 6.44 2.90 -2.12
N PRO A 3 6.57 1.82 -2.92
CA PRO A 3 5.90 1.72 -4.23
C PRO A 3 4.36 1.82 -4.13
N ILE A 4 3.80 1.53 -2.96
CA ILE A 4 2.40 1.76 -2.62
C ILE A 4 1.98 3.26 -2.66
N ALA A 5 2.91 4.18 -2.41
CA ALA A 5 2.66 5.62 -2.48
C ALA A 5 2.53 6.07 -3.94
N ALA A 6 3.35 5.50 -4.83
CA ALA A 6 3.19 5.67 -6.26
C ALA A 6 1.87 5.04 -6.74
N ALA A 7 1.51 3.84 -6.25
CA ALA A 7 0.21 3.23 -6.52
C ALA A 7 -0.97 4.15 -6.12
N ARG A 8 -0.86 4.82 -4.96
CA ARG A 8 -1.86 5.78 -4.50
C ARG A 8 -1.97 6.99 -5.42
N GLU A 9 -0.83 7.55 -5.86
CA GLU A 9 -0.86 8.70 -6.77
C GLU A 9 -1.48 8.32 -8.13
N VAL A 10 -1.15 7.15 -8.67
CA VAL A 10 -1.78 6.66 -9.92
C VAL A 10 -3.30 6.48 -9.76
N LEU A 11 -3.77 5.97 -8.62
CA LEU A 11 -5.21 5.88 -8.35
C LEU A 11 -5.86 7.25 -8.17
N LYS A 12 -5.14 8.26 -7.69
CA LYS A 12 -5.64 9.62 -7.58
C LYS A 12 -5.76 10.27 -8.97
N ASP A 13 -4.73 10.13 -9.79
CA ASP A 13 -4.75 10.60 -11.19
C ASP A 13 -5.87 9.94 -12.02
N LEU A 14 -6.26 8.70 -11.68
CA LEU A 14 -7.40 8.01 -12.28
C LEU A 14 -8.75 8.62 -11.87
N GLU A 15 -8.88 9.11 -10.65
CA GLU A 15 -10.10 9.78 -10.18
C GLU A 15 -10.23 11.16 -10.82
N ASP A 16 -9.11 11.87 -10.94
CA ASP A 16 -9.07 13.23 -11.47
C ASP A 16 -8.93 13.28 -13.01
N VAL A 17 -8.97 12.13 -13.70
CA VAL A 17 -8.62 12.04 -15.13
C VAL A 17 -9.48 12.95 -16.02
N GLU A 18 -10.77 13.08 -15.74
CA GLU A 18 -11.67 13.95 -16.50
C GLU A 18 -11.43 15.43 -16.17
N SER A 19 -11.10 15.75 -14.92
CA SER A 19 -10.80 17.12 -14.48
C SER A 19 -9.42 17.61 -14.96
N ASP A 20 -8.49 16.68 -15.17
CA ASP A 20 -7.12 16.98 -15.59
C ASP A 20 -6.94 17.00 -17.12
N ARG A 21 -8.00 16.66 -17.89
CA ARG A 21 -7.98 16.70 -19.36
C ARG A 21 -7.59 18.10 -19.86
N GLY A 22 -6.42 18.20 -20.47
CA GLY A 22 -5.88 19.42 -21.07
C GLY A 22 -4.93 20.24 -20.17
N ASN A 23 -4.77 19.88 -18.89
CA ASN A 23 -3.88 20.57 -17.95
C ASN A 23 -2.64 19.76 -17.55
N LYS A 24 -2.75 18.42 -17.51
CA LYS A 24 -1.65 17.54 -17.09
C LYS A 24 -1.61 16.24 -17.90
N LEU A 25 -0.39 15.79 -18.17
CA LEU A 25 -0.12 14.46 -18.73
C LEU A 25 0.08 13.48 -17.58
N THR A 26 -0.96 12.71 -17.24
CA THR A 26 -0.92 11.66 -16.20
C THR A 26 -0.92 10.27 -16.83
N LEU A 27 -0.55 9.24 -16.07
CA LEU A 27 -0.48 7.85 -16.56
C LEU A 27 -1.79 7.39 -17.23
N PRO A 28 -2.99 7.66 -16.67
CA PRO A 28 -4.27 7.33 -17.31
C PRO A 28 -4.45 7.92 -18.71
N HIS A 29 -3.91 9.11 -18.97
CA HIS A 29 -4.01 9.75 -20.29
C HIS A 29 -3.18 9.01 -21.36
N VAL A 30 -2.06 8.40 -20.96
CA VAL A 30 -1.12 7.76 -21.90
C VAL A 30 -1.50 6.31 -22.18
N VAL A 31 -1.81 5.54 -21.14
CA VAL A 31 -2.05 4.08 -21.26
C VAL A 31 -3.51 3.68 -21.04
N GLY A 32 -4.37 4.65 -20.70
CA GLY A 32 -5.78 4.42 -20.41
C GLY A 32 -6.05 3.99 -18.96
N ASP A 33 -7.31 4.13 -18.56
CA ASP A 33 -7.74 3.94 -17.18
C ASP A 33 -7.52 2.51 -16.68
N ARG A 34 -7.84 1.54 -17.54
CA ARG A 34 -7.76 0.11 -17.21
C ARG A 34 -6.32 -0.31 -16.94
N ALA A 35 -5.40 0.04 -17.83
CA ALA A 35 -3.98 -0.30 -17.68
C ALA A 35 -3.37 0.41 -16.46
N SER A 36 -3.72 1.68 -16.23
CA SER A 36 -3.25 2.44 -15.07
C SER A 36 -3.74 1.83 -13.75
N ARG A 37 -4.99 1.36 -13.71
CA ARG A 37 -5.55 0.68 -12.54
C ARG A 37 -4.80 -0.62 -12.26
N TRP A 38 -4.56 -1.43 -13.28
CA TRP A 38 -3.76 -2.65 -13.15
C TRP A 38 -2.33 -2.36 -12.69
N PHE A 39 -1.70 -1.33 -13.25
CA PHE A 39 -0.36 -0.90 -12.85
C PHE A 39 -0.31 -0.48 -11.37
N ALA A 40 -1.28 0.31 -10.91
CA ALA A 40 -1.36 0.73 -9.51
C ALA A 40 -1.50 -0.47 -8.56
N PHE A 41 -2.39 -1.42 -8.87
CA PHE A 41 -2.53 -2.64 -8.06
C PHE A 41 -1.32 -3.56 -8.16
N GLY A 42 -0.64 -3.62 -9.31
CA GLY A 42 0.63 -4.32 -9.47
C GLY A 42 1.71 -3.75 -8.54
N LEU A 43 1.86 -2.43 -8.48
CA LEU A 43 2.78 -1.75 -7.56
C LEU A 43 2.43 -2.00 -6.08
N MET A 44 1.14 -2.04 -5.77
CA MET A 44 0.65 -2.38 -4.42
C MET A 44 1.06 -3.81 -4.04
N TRP A 45 0.80 -4.80 -4.89
CA TRP A 45 1.17 -6.19 -4.64
C TRP A 45 2.69 -6.40 -4.58
N LEU A 46 3.44 -5.71 -5.45
CA LEU A 46 4.89 -5.69 -5.41
C LEU A 46 5.38 -5.16 -4.06
N SER A 47 4.77 -4.10 -3.54
CA SER A 47 5.10 -3.57 -2.21
C SER A 47 4.87 -4.58 -1.09
N CYS A 48 3.72 -5.26 -1.12
CA CYS A 48 3.43 -6.33 -0.15
C CYS A 48 4.45 -7.48 -0.25
N GLY A 49 4.83 -7.88 -1.47
CA GLY A 49 5.82 -8.94 -1.71
C GLY A 49 7.23 -8.55 -1.27
N LEU A 50 7.65 -7.30 -1.51
CA LEU A 50 8.95 -6.79 -1.04
C LEU A 50 9.05 -6.81 0.48
N LEU A 51 7.96 -6.50 1.19
CA LEU A 51 7.91 -6.63 2.65
C LEU A 51 7.90 -8.10 3.14
N CYS A 52 7.66 -9.09 2.27
CA CYS A 52 7.87 -10.48 2.65
C CYS A 52 9.34 -10.92 2.55
N MET A 53 10.22 -10.10 1.97
CA MET A 53 11.63 -10.49 1.79
C MET A 53 12.33 -10.69 3.14
N PRO A 54 13.22 -11.69 3.26
CA PRO A 54 13.94 -11.97 4.50
C PRO A 54 14.73 -10.78 5.05
N SER A 55 15.27 -9.93 4.18
CA SER A 55 15.99 -8.71 4.55
C SER A 55 15.10 -7.69 5.26
N TYR A 56 13.89 -7.43 4.74
CA TYR A 56 12.91 -6.58 5.41
C TYR A 56 12.44 -7.22 6.72
N ARG A 57 12.14 -8.52 6.70
CA ARG A 57 11.73 -9.22 7.91
C ARG A 57 12.80 -9.13 9.00
N SER A 58 14.06 -9.41 8.70
CA SER A 58 15.17 -9.31 9.65
C SER A 58 15.38 -7.88 10.18
N MET A 59 15.07 -6.86 9.37
CA MET A 59 15.25 -5.45 9.74
C MET A 59 14.12 -4.94 10.65
N PHE A 60 12.90 -5.46 10.49
CA PHE A 60 11.71 -4.98 11.20
C PHE A 60 11.10 -5.99 12.18
N SER A 61 11.64 -7.21 12.29
CA SER A 61 11.16 -8.26 13.21
C SER A 61 11.89 -8.28 14.55
N SER A 62 12.42 -7.14 15.02
CA SER A 62 12.97 -7.09 16.38
C SER A 62 11.87 -7.57 17.34
N SER A 63 12.21 -8.55 18.17
CA SER A 63 11.24 -9.25 19.01
C SER A 63 10.88 -8.36 20.19
N SER A 64 9.87 -7.54 19.94
CA SER A 64 9.29 -6.62 20.88
C SER A 64 8.55 -7.33 21.99
N SER A 65 9.04 -7.26 23.24
CA SER A 65 8.30 -7.75 24.41
C SER A 65 7.60 -6.59 25.11
N VAL A 66 6.27 -6.58 25.11
CA VAL A 66 5.47 -5.64 25.92
C VAL A 66 4.94 -6.42 27.12
N GLY A 67 5.42 -6.11 28.33
CA GLY A 67 4.97 -6.77 29.54
C GLY A 67 5.28 -8.28 29.60
N GLY A 68 6.35 -8.73 28.94
CA GLY A 68 6.73 -10.16 28.86
C GLY A 68 6.08 -10.94 27.71
N VAL A 69 5.19 -10.31 26.93
CA VAL A 69 4.56 -10.92 25.74
C VAL A 69 5.28 -10.44 24.49
N VAL A 70 5.79 -11.37 23.70
CA VAL A 70 6.38 -11.08 22.37
C VAL A 70 5.25 -10.83 21.39
N ILE A 71 5.15 -9.59 20.89
CA ILE A 71 4.13 -9.22 19.90
C ILE A 71 4.82 -9.09 18.54
N PRO A 72 4.46 -9.90 17.52
CA PRO A 72 5.06 -9.82 16.19
C PRO A 72 4.46 -8.65 15.39
N TRP A 73 4.71 -7.41 15.84
CA TRP A 73 4.13 -6.19 15.29
C TRP A 73 4.28 -6.06 13.78
N TYR A 74 5.46 -6.42 13.26
CA TYR A 74 5.74 -6.41 11.84
C TYR A 74 4.82 -7.37 11.06
N GLY A 75 4.66 -8.60 11.55
CA GLY A 75 3.78 -9.59 10.94
C GLY A 75 2.31 -9.18 11.00
N LEU A 76 1.88 -8.61 12.12
CA LEU A 76 0.50 -8.14 12.30
C LEU A 76 0.19 -6.96 11.37
N GLY A 77 1.07 -5.96 11.28
CA GLY A 77 0.92 -4.84 10.37
C GLY A 77 0.94 -5.27 8.90
N HIS A 78 1.81 -6.22 8.54
CA HIS A 78 1.86 -6.81 7.20
C HIS A 78 0.57 -7.53 6.83
N ALA A 79 0.04 -8.38 7.71
CA ALA A 79 -1.21 -9.10 7.50
C ALA A 79 -2.40 -8.13 7.34
N LEU A 80 -2.53 -7.15 8.24
CA LEU A 80 -3.58 -6.13 8.16
C LEU A 80 -3.47 -5.30 6.88
N GLY A 81 -2.26 -4.85 6.55
CA GLY A 81 -1.98 -4.11 5.32
C GLY A 81 -2.36 -4.90 4.08
N THR A 82 -2.01 -6.18 4.02
CA THR A 82 -2.36 -7.08 2.91
C THR A 82 -3.87 -7.25 2.77
N VAL A 83 -4.61 -7.44 3.87
CA VAL A 83 -6.08 -7.51 3.83
C VAL A 83 -6.68 -6.21 3.30
N MET A 84 -6.15 -5.05 3.70
CA MET A 84 -6.60 -3.75 3.21
C MET A 84 -6.28 -3.56 1.73
N CYS A 85 -5.12 -4.04 1.25
CA CYS A 85 -4.77 -4.07 -0.18
C CYS A 85 -5.75 -4.93 -0.99
N VAL A 86 -6.14 -6.11 -0.49
CA VAL A 86 -7.17 -6.96 -1.13
C VAL A 86 -8.51 -6.22 -1.20
N ARG A 87 -8.93 -5.57 -0.11
CA ARG A 87 -10.16 -4.76 -0.08
C ARG A 87 -10.09 -3.57 -1.03
N ALA A 88 -8.92 -2.95 -1.19
CA ALA A 88 -8.70 -1.86 -2.13
C ALA A 88 -8.88 -2.34 -3.59
N ASN A 89 -8.36 -3.51 -3.92
CA ASN A 89 -8.52 -4.10 -5.26
C ASN A 89 -9.96 -4.54 -5.55
N ALA A 90 -10.63 -5.10 -4.55
CA ALA A 90 -12.02 -5.54 -4.65
C ALA A 90 -13.04 -4.39 -4.63
N ALA A 91 -12.62 -3.15 -4.35
CA ALA A 91 -13.52 -2.01 -4.32
C ALA A 91 -14.08 -1.72 -5.73
N GLY A 92 -15.41 -1.68 -5.83
CA GLY A 92 -16.10 -1.31 -7.06
C GLY A 92 -15.89 0.17 -7.42
N ARG A 93 -15.73 1.03 -6.41
CA ARG A 93 -15.51 2.48 -6.55
C ARG A 93 -14.04 2.85 -6.28
N LEU A 94 -13.50 3.74 -7.10
CA LEU A 94 -12.10 4.17 -7.05
C LEU A 94 -11.75 4.87 -5.72
N GLN A 95 -12.65 5.74 -5.25
CA GLN A 95 -12.57 6.43 -3.94
C GLN A 95 -12.46 5.46 -2.76
N GLU A 96 -13.25 4.39 -2.78
CA GLU A 96 -13.19 3.36 -1.73
C GLU A 96 -11.86 2.61 -1.80
N GLY A 97 -11.39 2.27 -3.00
CA GLY A 97 -10.10 1.66 -3.25
C GLY A 97 -8.95 2.48 -2.67
N GLN A 98 -8.91 3.79 -2.95
CA GLN A 98 -7.91 4.70 -2.38
C GLN A 98 -7.99 4.80 -0.86
N LYS A 99 -9.20 4.84 -0.28
CA LYS A 99 -9.39 4.87 1.18
C LYS A 99 -8.78 3.64 1.84
N TRP A 100 -9.01 2.46 1.26
CA TRP A 100 -8.41 1.21 1.73
C TRP A 100 -6.90 1.19 1.54
N LEU A 101 -6.39 1.70 0.42
CA LEU A 101 -4.96 1.79 0.17
C LEU A 101 -4.26 2.70 1.18
N LYS A 102 -4.87 3.85 1.53
CA LYS A 102 -4.34 4.74 2.57
C LYS A 102 -4.26 4.05 3.93
N LYS A 103 -5.30 3.28 4.29
CA LYS A 103 -5.29 2.47 5.53
C LYS A 103 -4.21 1.38 5.47
N ALA A 104 -4.04 0.72 4.32
CA ALA A 104 -3.00 -0.28 4.14
C ALA A 104 -1.62 0.31 4.38
N ILE A 105 -1.34 1.51 3.84
CA ILE A 105 -0.09 2.24 4.07
C ILE A 105 0.16 2.44 5.57
N TYR A 106 -0.84 2.92 6.31
CA TYR A 106 -0.72 3.13 7.75
C TYR A 106 -0.53 1.83 8.53
N ALA A 107 -1.20 0.75 8.16
CA ALA A 107 -1.04 -0.54 8.80
C ALA A 107 0.36 -1.13 8.59
N LEU A 108 0.87 -1.06 7.34
CA LEU A 108 2.21 -1.52 6.98
C LEU A 108 3.30 -0.71 7.70
N LEU A 109 3.22 0.63 7.61
CA LEU A 109 4.15 1.52 8.30
C LEU A 109 4.07 1.38 9.82
N GLY A 110 2.87 1.26 10.37
CA GLY A 110 2.66 1.05 11.81
C GLY A 110 3.32 -0.23 12.29
N GLY A 111 3.18 -1.34 11.57
CA GLY A 111 3.85 -2.60 11.89
C GLY A 111 5.37 -2.51 11.81
N MET A 112 5.90 -1.80 10.80
CA MET A 112 7.35 -1.55 10.67
C MET A 112 7.91 -0.68 11.80
N ILE A 113 7.23 0.42 12.13
CA ILE A 113 7.66 1.34 13.18
C ILE A 113 7.57 0.67 14.55
N ALA A 114 6.46 -0.01 14.85
CA ALA A 114 6.32 -0.74 16.10
C ALA A 114 7.38 -1.85 16.22
N GLY A 115 7.64 -2.61 15.14
CA GLY A 115 8.71 -3.60 15.13
C GLY A 115 10.13 -3.04 15.28
N LEU A 116 10.36 -1.74 15.09
CA LEU A 116 11.65 -1.09 15.35
C LEU A 116 11.75 -0.50 16.76
N LEU A 117 10.65 0.02 17.29
CA LEU A 117 10.63 0.80 18.53
C LEU A 117 10.56 -0.06 19.80
N THR A 118 10.29 -1.36 19.66
CA THR A 118 10.09 -2.28 20.78
C THR A 118 10.93 -3.53 20.62
#